data_AF-A0A7M2ZKF7-F1
#
_entry.id   AF-A0A7M2ZKF7-F1
#
_cell.length_a   1.000
_cell.length_b   1.000
_cell.length_c   1.000
_cell.angle_alpha   90.00
_cell.angle_beta   90.00
_cell.angle_gamma   90.00
#
_symmetry.space_group_name_H-M   'P 1'
#
loop_
_entity.id
_entity.type
_entity.pdbx_description
1 polymer ?
#
loop_
_entity_poly.entity_id
_entity_poly.type
_entity_poly.pdbx_seq_one_letter_code
_entity_poly.pdbx_strand_id
1 'polypeptide(L)'
;MSNVIPFNYQGQAVRFNSDGWINATDVAKRFGKKPVEWLRLPDTVKYSDALARHLNVGESHLLVKTSKGRAGGTWLHPKLAVAFARWLDVDFAVWCDLHIDALLRGELTEKRQFDRACRELRDARELASLNGRELARWKQKKSGLIQQVEYWRDQLQMTLGLDSAA
;
A
#
# COMPACT_ATOMS: atom_id res chain seq x y z
N MET A 1 10.35 9.22 -4.64
CA MET A 1 8.89 9.10 -4.42
C MET A 1 8.61 7.63 -4.16
N SER A 2 7.96 7.35 -3.04
CA SER A 2 7.66 6.00 -2.56
C SER A 2 6.74 5.28 -3.54
N ASN A 3 7.08 4.04 -3.92
CA ASN A 3 6.37 3.20 -4.89
C ASN A 3 5.02 2.65 -4.36
N VAL A 4 4.37 3.35 -3.45
CA VAL A 4 3.13 2.90 -2.80
C VAL A 4 1.96 3.54 -3.53
N ILE A 5 1.25 2.74 -4.32
CA ILE A 5 -0.04 3.13 -4.90
C ILE A 5 -1.04 3.20 -3.73
N PRO A 6 -1.61 4.37 -3.41
CA PRO A 6 -2.60 4.47 -2.36
C PRO A 6 -3.90 3.79 -2.82
N PHE A 7 -4.30 2.73 -2.12
CA PHE A 7 -5.61 2.13 -2.31
C PHE A 7 -6.62 2.87 -1.42
N ASN A 8 -7.69 3.39 -2.05
CA ASN A 8 -8.75 4.11 -1.36
C ASN A 8 -9.95 3.18 -1.15
N TYR A 9 -10.33 2.95 0.10
CA TYR A 9 -11.61 2.32 0.42
C TYR A 9 -12.59 3.41 0.83
N GLN A 10 -13.74 3.51 0.17
CA GLN A 10 -14.78 4.53 0.43
C GLN A 10 -14.22 5.96 0.49
N GLY A 11 -13.35 6.31 -0.48
CA GLY A 11 -12.74 7.65 -0.55
C GLY A 11 -11.63 7.92 0.48
N GLN A 12 -11.22 6.93 1.27
CA GLN A 12 -10.18 7.10 2.28
C GLN A 12 -8.99 6.16 2.06
N ALA A 13 -7.79 6.74 1.92
CA ALA A 13 -6.55 5.98 1.72
C ALA A 13 -6.21 5.07 2.91
N VAL A 14 -5.85 3.81 2.65
CA VAL A 14 -5.23 2.92 3.64
C VAL A 14 -3.74 3.26 3.73
N ARG A 15 -3.26 3.62 4.93
CA ARG A 15 -1.89 4.10 5.15
C ARG A 15 -0.92 2.96 5.47
N PHE A 16 0.17 2.90 4.71
CA PHE A 16 1.31 2.03 4.93
C PHE A 16 2.55 2.87 5.26
N ASN A 17 3.45 2.37 6.12
CA ASN A 17 4.78 2.96 6.26
C ASN A 17 5.72 2.49 5.14
N SER A 18 6.98 2.95 5.15
CA SER A 18 8.01 2.56 4.18
C SER A 18 8.25 1.05 4.09
N ASP A 19 8.01 0.34 5.19
CA ASP A 19 8.26 -1.10 5.34
C ASP A 19 6.99 -1.92 5.02
N GLY A 20 5.92 -1.27 4.56
CA GLY A 20 4.64 -1.91 4.23
C GLY A 20 3.79 -2.28 5.45
N TRP A 21 4.10 -1.78 6.65
CA TRP A 21 3.28 -1.99 7.84
C TRP A 21 2.05 -1.09 7.83
N ILE A 22 0.93 -1.63 8.29
CA ILE A 22 -0.37 -0.95 8.32
C ILE A 22 -0.58 -0.28 9.66
N ASN A 23 -1.01 0.98 9.65
CA ASN A 23 -1.47 1.63 10.88
C ASN A 23 -2.89 1.13 11.23
N ALA A 24 -2.97 0.11 12.06
CA ALA A 24 -4.24 -0.49 12.47
C ALA A 24 -5.11 0.44 13.31
N THR A 25 -4.50 1.36 14.07
CA THR A 25 -5.26 2.36 14.82
C THR A 25 -6.03 3.30 13.90
N ASP A 26 -5.39 3.77 12.82
CA ASP A 26 -6.04 4.64 11.83
C ASP A 26 -7.19 3.92 11.10
N VAL A 27 -6.95 2.67 10.70
CA VAL A 27 -7.96 1.87 9.99
C VAL A 27 -9.13 1.51 10.92
N ALA A 28 -8.87 1.01 12.12
CA ALA A 28 -9.92 0.56 13.04
C ALA A 28 -10.82 1.70 13.53
N LYS A 29 -10.27 2.91 13.67
CA LYS A 29 -11.02 4.10 14.08
C LYS A 29 -12.22 4.37 13.16
N ARG A 30 -12.10 4.06 11.86
CA ARG A 30 -13.16 4.23 10.86
C ARG A 30 -14.37 3.32 11.13
N PHE A 31 -14.12 2.17 11.73
CA PHE A 31 -15.13 1.17 12.07
C PHE A 31 -15.54 1.23 13.56
N GLY A 32 -15.13 2.28 14.29
CA GLY A 32 -15.42 2.41 15.72
C GLY A 32 -14.75 1.35 16.60
N LYS A 33 -13.73 0.66 16.10
CA LYS A 33 -13.08 -0.50 16.72
C LYS A 33 -11.69 -0.16 17.24
N LYS A 34 -11.16 -0.96 18.17
CA LYS A 34 -9.78 -0.81 18.66
C LYS A 34 -8.93 -2.04 18.32
N PRO A 35 -7.71 -1.89 17.77
CA PRO A 35 -6.88 -3.04 17.41
C PRO A 35 -6.61 -4.02 18.56
N VAL A 36 -6.54 -3.52 19.79
CA VAL A 36 -6.36 -4.36 21.00
C VAL A 36 -7.49 -5.38 21.18
N GLU A 37 -8.71 -5.07 20.73
CA GLU A 37 -9.86 -5.97 20.85
C GLU A 37 -9.73 -7.17 19.92
N TRP A 38 -9.12 -6.98 18.75
CA TRP A 38 -8.82 -8.05 17.81
C TRP A 38 -7.61 -8.88 18.24
N LEU A 39 -6.55 -8.21 18.69
CA LEU A 39 -5.29 -8.85 19.09
C LEU A 39 -5.45 -9.80 20.29
N ARG A 40 -6.45 -9.56 21.15
CA ARG A 40 -6.76 -10.43 22.30
C ARG A 40 -7.66 -11.62 21.97
N LEU A 41 -8.22 -11.70 20.76
CA LEU A 41 -9.11 -12.81 20.41
C LEU A 41 -8.30 -14.12 20.36
N PRO A 42 -8.80 -15.22 20.94
CA PRO A 42 -8.06 -16.50 20.97
C PRO A 42 -7.63 -16.96 19.58
N ASP A 43 -8.49 -16.79 18.57
CA ASP A 43 -8.18 -17.19 17.19
C ASP A 43 -7.15 -16.27 16.54
N THR A 44 -7.16 -14.97 16.85
CA THR A 44 -6.13 -14.03 16.37
C THR A 44 -4.76 -14.36 16.97
N VAL A 45 -4.71 -14.73 18.25
CA VAL A 45 -3.47 -15.18 18.91
C VAL A 45 -2.95 -16.44 18.22
N LYS A 46 -3.79 -17.47 18.07
CA LYS A 46 -3.43 -18.71 17.36
C LYS A 46 -2.96 -18.45 15.93
N TYR A 47 -3.66 -17.57 15.21
CA TYR A 47 -3.30 -17.18 13.85
C TYR A 47 -1.95 -16.47 13.80
N SER A 48 -1.70 -15.53 14.72
CA SER A 48 -0.44 -14.79 14.79
C SER A 48 0.74 -15.69 15.14
N ASP A 49 0.55 -16.67 16.04
CA ASP A 49 1.56 -17.67 16.38
C ASP A 49 1.86 -18.60 15.19
N ALA A 50 0.82 -19.03 14.46
CA ALA A 50 1.00 -19.81 13.24
C ALA A 50 1.75 -19.00 12.17
N LEU A 51 1.37 -17.74 11.98
CA LEU A 51 2.02 -16.85 11.02
C LEU A 51 3.50 -16.61 11.40
N ALA A 52 3.80 -16.40 12.68
CA ALA A 52 5.16 -16.20 13.15
C ALA A 52 6.06 -17.41 12.84
N ARG A 53 5.55 -18.62 13.06
CA ARG A 53 6.23 -19.87 12.70
C ARG A 53 6.50 -19.96 11.20
N HIS A 54 5.50 -19.68 10.36
CA HIS A 54 5.65 -19.75 8.90
C HIS A 54 6.57 -18.68 8.32
N LEU A 55 6.75 -17.55 9.01
CA LEU A 55 7.67 -16.48 8.61
C LEU A 55 9.07 -16.63 9.21
N ASN A 56 9.31 -17.63 10.05
CA ASN A 56 10.57 -17.81 10.80
C ASN A 56 11.00 -16.55 11.56
N VAL A 57 10.03 -15.76 12.07
CA VAL A 57 10.31 -14.56 12.87
C VAL A 57 10.44 -14.85 14.36
N GLY A 58 10.25 -16.10 14.78
CA GLY A 58 10.24 -16.51 16.19
C GLY A 58 8.89 -16.21 16.83
N GLU A 59 8.75 -15.04 17.45
CA GLU A 59 7.60 -14.71 18.29
C GLU A 59 6.52 -13.86 17.57
N SER A 60 5.25 -14.12 17.86
CA SER A 60 4.11 -13.43 17.24
C SER A 60 4.00 -11.96 17.60
N HIS A 61 4.50 -11.55 18.76
CA HIS A 61 4.53 -10.14 19.15
C HIS A 61 5.35 -9.28 18.18
N LEU A 62 6.33 -9.87 17.46
CA LEU A 62 7.13 -9.17 16.45
C LEU A 62 6.34 -8.82 15.19
N LEU A 63 5.11 -9.34 15.03
CA LEU A 63 4.19 -8.98 13.96
C LEU A 63 3.38 -7.71 14.30
N VAL A 64 3.51 -7.19 15.52
CA VAL A 64 2.77 -6.04 16.02
C VAL A 64 3.74 -5.04 16.67
N LYS A 65 3.76 -3.80 16.19
CA LYS A 65 4.58 -2.73 16.77
C LYS A 65 3.68 -1.67 17.36
N THR A 66 3.92 -1.28 18.61
CA THR A 66 3.23 -0.15 19.22
C THR A 66 4.17 1.03 19.31
N SER A 67 3.77 2.17 18.76
CA SER A 67 4.52 3.42 18.90
C SER A 67 3.67 4.48 19.60
N LYS A 68 4.30 5.30 20.45
CA LYS A 68 3.68 6.43 21.15
C LYS A 68 4.03 7.74 20.44
N GLY A 69 3.14 8.74 20.49
CA GLY A 69 3.38 10.09 19.95
C GLY A 69 2.45 10.49 18.80
N ARG A 70 2.78 11.58 18.10
CA ARG A 70 1.91 12.22 17.09
C ARG A 70 1.64 11.34 15.86
N ALA A 71 2.54 10.40 15.56
CA ALA A 71 2.38 9.34 14.55
C ALA A 71 2.26 7.94 15.21
N GLY A 72 1.85 7.91 16.48
CA GLY A 72 1.69 6.70 17.26
C GLY A 72 0.51 5.86 16.80
N GLY A 73 0.50 4.60 17.23
CA GLY A 73 -0.52 3.62 16.88
C GLY A 73 -0.02 2.20 17.00
N THR A 74 -0.94 1.27 16.79
CA THR A 74 -0.66 -0.15 16.58
C THR A 74 -0.37 -0.35 15.10
N TRP A 75 0.82 -0.83 14.80
CA TRP A 75 1.28 -1.14 13.46
C TRP A 75 1.27 -2.65 13.29
N LEU A 76 0.64 -3.13 12.23
CA LEU A 76 0.55 -4.55 11.92
C LEU A 76 1.46 -4.90 10.75
N HIS A 77 2.12 -6.05 10.87
CA HIS A 77 2.84 -6.66 9.77
C HIS A 77 1.89 -6.86 8.56
N PRO A 78 2.33 -6.61 7.31
CA PRO A 78 1.45 -6.68 6.13
C PRO A 78 0.70 -8.00 5.97
N LYS A 79 1.28 -9.13 6.41
CA LYS A 79 0.59 -10.44 6.35
C LYS A 79 -0.57 -10.60 7.35
N LEU A 80 -0.74 -9.68 8.30
CA LEU A 80 -1.91 -9.61 9.17
C LEU A 80 -3.05 -8.78 8.57
N ALA A 81 -2.82 -8.05 7.47
CA ALA A 81 -3.75 -7.08 6.89
C ALA A 81 -5.14 -7.65 6.62
N VAL A 82 -5.20 -8.76 5.89
CA VAL A 82 -6.45 -9.36 5.42
C VAL A 82 -7.23 -9.97 6.59
N ALA A 83 -6.53 -10.64 7.51
CA ALA A 83 -7.16 -11.18 8.71
C ALA A 83 -7.74 -10.07 9.60
N PHE A 84 -7.04 -8.92 9.67
CA PHE A 84 -7.53 -7.75 10.38
C PHE A 84 -8.74 -7.11 9.68
N ALA A 85 -8.71 -6.96 8.35
CA ALA A 85 -9.83 -6.45 7.56
C ALA A 85 -11.10 -7.27 7.78
N ARG A 86 -11.00 -8.62 7.77
CA ARG A 86 -12.12 -9.55 8.06
C ARG A 86 -12.78 -9.31 9.41
N TRP A 87 -12.02 -8.95 10.42
CA TRP A 87 -12.58 -8.62 11.72
C TRP A 87 -13.22 -7.23 11.77
N LEU A 88 -12.68 -6.27 11.01
CA LEU A 88 -13.19 -4.91 10.98
C LEU A 88 -14.58 -4.85 10.33
N ASP A 89 -14.71 -5.40 9.13
CA ASP A 89 -15.94 -5.34 8.34
C ASP A 89 -15.90 -6.36 7.20
N VAL A 90 -17.04 -6.96 6.88
CA VAL A 90 -17.11 -8.03 5.88
C VAL A 90 -16.91 -7.47 4.47
N ASP A 91 -17.53 -6.33 4.15
CA ASP A 91 -17.40 -5.70 2.83
C ASP A 91 -15.97 -5.19 2.61
N PHE A 92 -15.34 -4.63 3.64
CA PHE A 92 -13.95 -4.23 3.57
C PHE A 92 -13.01 -5.41 3.29
N ALA A 93 -13.29 -6.58 3.88
CA ALA A 93 -12.51 -7.78 3.63
C ALA A 93 -12.67 -8.31 2.22
N VAL A 94 -13.90 -8.35 1.70
CA VAL A 94 -14.18 -8.73 0.31
C VAL A 94 -13.45 -7.79 -0.64
N TRP A 95 -13.50 -6.49 -0.38
CA TRP A 95 -12.76 -5.49 -1.17
C TRP A 95 -11.25 -5.75 -1.17
N CYS A 96 -10.65 -6.07 -0.02
CA CYS A 96 -9.24 -6.45 0.06
C CYS A 96 -8.92 -7.71 -0.74
N ASP A 97 -9.75 -8.75 -0.64
CA ASP A 97 -9.56 -10.02 -1.33
C ASP A 97 -9.65 -9.84 -2.86
N LEU A 98 -10.60 -9.03 -3.35
CA LEU A 98 -10.71 -8.67 -4.77
C LEU A 98 -9.49 -7.90 -5.29
N HIS A 99 -8.95 -6.96 -4.51
CA HIS A 99 -7.73 -6.24 -4.87
C HIS A 99 -6.52 -7.15 -4.94
N ILE A 100 -6.41 -8.12 -4.03
CA ILE A 100 -5.34 -9.11 -4.06
C ILE A 100 -5.48 -10.01 -5.28
N ASP A 101 -6.70 -10.47 -5.59
CA ASP A 101 -6.99 -11.30 -6.77
C ASP A 101 -6.65 -10.57 -8.08
N ALA A 102 -7.02 -9.30 -8.19
CA ALA A 102 -6.67 -8.43 -9.33
C ALA A 102 -5.16 -8.33 -9.54
N LEU A 103 -4.40 -8.08 -8.46
CA LEU A 103 -2.93 -8.06 -8.48
C LEU A 103 -2.32 -9.42 -8.87
N LEU A 104 -2.94 -10.54 -8.47
CA LEU A 104 -2.46 -11.89 -8.76
C LEU A 104 -2.75 -12.32 -10.20
N ARG A 105 -3.89 -11.93 -10.79
CA ARG A 105 -4.36 -12.41 -12.09
C ARG A 105 -3.68 -11.79 -13.31
N GLY A 106 -2.85 -10.77 -13.15
CA GLY A 106 -2.04 -10.28 -14.27
C GLY A 106 -2.20 -8.81 -14.63
N GLU A 107 -2.71 -7.97 -13.73
CA GLU A 107 -2.50 -6.51 -13.75
C GLU A 107 -1.01 -6.08 -13.59
N LEU A 108 -0.12 -7.07 -13.63
CA LEU A 108 1.32 -6.89 -13.74
C LEU A 108 1.68 -6.07 -14.98
N THR A 109 0.88 -6.06 -16.05
CA THR A 109 1.21 -5.28 -17.25
C THR A 109 1.12 -3.79 -16.98
N GLU A 110 -0.04 -3.28 -16.56
CA GLU A 110 -0.29 -1.87 -16.25
C GLU A 110 0.61 -1.42 -15.11
N LYS A 111 0.77 -2.25 -14.07
CA LYS A 111 1.69 -1.98 -12.97
C LYS A 111 3.15 -1.91 -13.44
N ARG A 112 3.60 -2.83 -14.30
CA ARG A 112 4.96 -2.79 -14.89
C ARG A 112 5.16 -1.55 -15.73
N GLN A 113 4.15 -1.13 -16.50
CA GLN A 113 4.21 0.08 -17.31
C GLN A 113 4.25 1.34 -16.45
N PHE A 114 3.46 1.38 -15.37
CA PHE A 114 3.51 2.45 -14.38
C PHE A 114 4.87 2.51 -13.66
N ASP A 115 5.39 1.37 -13.20
CA ASP A 115 6.72 1.26 -12.57
C ASP A 115 7.84 1.66 -13.55
N ARG A 116 7.67 1.36 -14.84
CA ARG A 116 8.60 1.78 -15.90
C ARG A 116 8.56 3.29 -16.11
N ALA A 117 7.37 3.88 -16.27
CA ALA A 117 7.20 5.31 -16.45
C ALA A 117 7.75 6.11 -15.25
N CYS A 118 7.49 5.63 -14.03
CA CYS A 118 8.04 6.22 -12.81
C CYS A 118 9.57 6.17 -12.75
N ARG A 119 10.19 5.08 -13.21
CA ARG A 119 11.64 4.95 -13.30
C ARG A 119 12.21 5.88 -14.36
N GLU A 120 11.66 5.89 -15.56
CA GLU A 120 12.11 6.77 -16.65
C GLU A 120 12.05 8.26 -16.25
N LEU A 121 11.00 8.69 -15.55
CA LEU A 121 10.90 10.06 -15.02
C LEU A 121 11.97 10.36 -13.96
N ARG A 122 12.28 9.39 -13.09
CA ARG A 122 13.31 9.52 -12.05
C ARG A 122 14.70 9.60 -12.67
N ASP A 123 15.02 8.67 -13.56
CA ASP A 123 16.31 8.58 -14.23
C ASP A 123 16.57 9.85 -15.05
N ALA A 124 15.56 10.34 -15.78
CA ALA A 124 15.65 11.59 -16.52
C ALA A 124 15.92 12.82 -15.62
N ARG A 125 15.36 12.84 -14.41
CA ARG A 125 15.61 13.89 -13.42
C ARG A 125 17.01 13.81 -12.82
N GLU A 126 17.52 12.60 -12.59
CA GLU A 126 18.89 12.39 -12.12
C GLU A 126 19.90 12.82 -13.18
N LEU A 127 19.69 12.43 -14.44
CA LEU A 127 20.53 12.83 -15.58
C LEU A 127 20.55 14.35 -15.78
N ALA A 128 19.40 15.02 -15.60
CA ALA A 128 19.30 16.48 -15.67
C ALA A 128 20.20 17.23 -14.67
N SER A 129 20.62 16.55 -13.59
CA SER A 129 21.44 17.13 -12.53
C SER A 129 22.96 17.04 -12.83
N LEU A 130 23.36 16.38 -13.92
CA LEU A 130 24.77 16.15 -14.25
C LEU A 130 25.43 17.34 -14.98
N ASN A 131 24.73 17.98 -15.93
CA ASN A 131 25.26 19.13 -16.68
C ASN A 131 24.16 19.96 -17.36
N GLY A 132 24.52 21.15 -17.86
CA GLY A 132 23.57 22.09 -18.49
C GLY A 132 22.91 21.59 -19.79
N ARG A 133 23.56 20.69 -20.54
CA ARG A 133 22.96 20.09 -21.76
C ARG A 133 21.84 19.12 -21.39
N GLU A 134 22.04 18.29 -20.37
CA GLU A 134 21.01 17.38 -19.86
C GLU A 134 19.85 18.14 -19.21
N LEU A 135 20.11 19.27 -18.54
CA LEU A 135 19.05 20.14 -18.02
C LEU A 135 18.14 20.70 -19.12
N ALA A 136 18.71 21.08 -20.28
CA ALA A 136 17.94 21.55 -21.43
C ALA A 136 17.08 20.41 -22.04
N ARG A 137 17.65 19.21 -22.17
CA ARG A 137 16.93 18.00 -22.64
C ARG A 137 15.78 17.62 -21.71
N TRP A 138 15.99 17.73 -20.39
CA TRP A 138 14.96 17.50 -19.39
C TRP A 138 13.80 18.48 -19.52
N LYS A 139 14.07 19.79 -19.66
CA LYS A 139 13.01 20.79 -19.81
C LYS A 139 12.08 20.49 -21.00
N GLN A 140 12.61 19.93 -22.09
CA GLN A 140 11.84 19.53 -23.26
C GLN A 140 11.01 18.26 -23.03
N LYS A 141 11.57 17.25 -22.35
CA LYS A 141 10.92 15.93 -22.19
C LYS A 141 10.05 15.80 -20.92
N LYS A 142 10.20 16.71 -19.95
CA LYS A 142 9.56 16.63 -18.63
C LYS A 142 8.04 16.48 -18.71
N SER A 143 7.37 17.29 -19.53
CA SER A 143 5.90 17.27 -19.63
C SER A 143 5.39 15.92 -20.12
N GLY A 144 6.00 15.37 -21.17
CA GLY A 144 5.63 14.05 -21.71
C GLY A 144 5.86 12.91 -20.71
N LEU A 145 6.97 12.94 -19.97
CA LEU A 145 7.25 11.93 -18.93
C LEU A 145 6.24 12.00 -17.77
N ILE A 146 5.82 13.21 -17.38
CA ILE A 146 4.79 13.38 -16.34
C ILE A 146 3.43 12.86 -16.85
N GLN A 147 3.03 13.23 -18.06
CA GLN A 147 1.78 12.76 -18.67
C GLN A 147 1.75 11.24 -18.80
N GLN A 148 2.88 10.62 -19.13
CA GLN A 148 2.98 9.17 -19.23
C GLN A 148 2.82 8.48 -17.87
N VAL A 149 3.38 9.06 -16.80
CA VAL A 149 3.16 8.58 -15.42
C VAL A 149 1.70 8.72 -15.02
N GLU A 150 1.06 9.86 -15.31
CA GLU A 150 -0.36 10.10 -15.01
C GLU A 150 -1.27 9.13 -15.78
N TYR A 151 -1.03 8.95 -17.09
CA TYR A 151 -1.78 8.01 -17.92
C TYR A 151 -1.73 6.58 -17.35
N TRP A 152 -0.54 6.06 -17.06
CA TRP A 152 -0.42 4.70 -16.53
C TRP A 152 -0.94 4.57 -15.10
N ARG A 153 -0.93 5.65 -14.31
CA ARG A 153 -1.58 5.69 -13.00
C ARG A 153 -3.09 5.52 -13.15
N ASP A 154 -3.69 6.30 -14.04
CA ASP A 154 -5.14 6.31 -14.23
C ASP A 154 -5.61 4.98 -14.84
N GLN A 155 -4.88 4.43 -15.83
CA GLN A 155 -5.13 3.08 -16.34
C GLN A 155 -5.05 2.02 -15.24
N LEU A 156 -4.02 2.07 -14.40
CA LEU A 156 -3.87 1.14 -13.29
C LEU A 156 -5.02 1.25 -12.28
N GLN A 157 -5.52 2.47 -12.00
CA GLN A 157 -6.65 2.69 -11.11
C GLN A 157 -7.97 2.16 -11.68
N MET A 158 -8.24 2.38 -12.97
CA MET A 158 -9.41 1.83 -13.66
C MET A 158 -9.41 0.30 -13.63
N THR A 159 -8.28 -0.33 -13.95
CA THR A 159 -8.15 -1.79 -13.97
C THR A 159 -8.39 -2.40 -12.58
N LEU A 160 -7.86 -1.75 -11.53
CA LEU A 160 -8.06 -2.16 -10.13
C LEU A 160 -9.52 -2.00 -9.63
N GLY A 161 -10.44 -1.47 -10.45
CA GLY A 161 -11.81 -1.16 -10.02
C GLY A 161 -11.86 -0.10 -8.92
N LEU A 162 -10.82 0.76 -8.86
CA LEU A 162 -10.70 1.86 -7.89
C LEU A 162 -11.38 3.13 -8.36
N ASP A 163 -12.19 3.08 -9.42
CA ASP A 163 -12.96 4.23 -9.89
C ASP A 163 -13.70 4.84 -8.71
N SER A 164 -13.22 6.03 -8.38
CA SER A 164 -13.74 6.87 -7.33
C SER A 164 -15.24 6.97 -7.51
N ALA A 165 -15.97 6.63 -6.44
CA ALA A 165 -17.35 7.00 -6.25
C ALA A 165 -17.61 8.37 -6.90
N ALA A 166 -18.55 8.38 -7.84
CA ALA A 166 -19.19 9.60 -8.32
C ALA A 166 -19.80 10.40 -7.15
#